data_AF-A0A7W1TY49-F1
#
_entry.id   AF-A0A7W1TY49-F1
#
_cell.length_a   1.000
_cell.length_b   1.000
_cell.length_c   1.000
_cell.angle_alpha   90.00
_cell.angle_beta   90.00
_cell.angle_gamma   90.00
#
_symmetry.space_group_name_H-M   'P 1'
#
loop_
_entity.id
_entity.type
_entity.pdbx_description
1 polymer ?
#
loop_
_entity_poly.entity_id
_entity_poly.type
_entity_poly.pdbx_seq_one_letter_code
_entity_poly.pdbx_strand_id
1 'polypeptide(L)'
;MRLQLALNVGDLDEAIAFYSRMFATEPAKVRPGYANFAIADPPLKLVLFADGGDPGSINHLGVETEAGAEVVAAEARLSTSGLETTGVDDTLCC
;
A
#
# COMPACT_ATOMS: atom_id res chain seq x y z
N MET A 1 -8.91 -3.62 -9.35
CA MET A 1 -8.33 -4.17 -8.09
C MET A 1 -6.84 -4.45 -8.22
N ARG A 2 -5.99 -4.04 -7.26
CA ARG A 2 -4.55 -4.35 -7.27
C ARG A 2 -4.01 -4.64 -5.86
N LEU A 3 -2.90 -5.37 -5.77
CA LEU A 3 -2.19 -5.59 -4.51
C LEU A 3 -1.57 -4.26 -4.05
N GLN A 4 -1.67 -3.96 -2.76
CA GLN A 4 -0.86 -2.95 -2.10
C GLN A 4 0.25 -3.61 -1.29
N LEU A 5 1.49 -3.17 -1.54
CA LEU A 5 2.67 -3.55 -0.79
C LEU A 5 3.26 -2.29 -0.15
N ALA A 6 3.19 -2.19 1.16
CA ALA A 6 3.84 -1.13 1.91
C ALA A 6 5.14 -1.65 2.54
N LEU A 7 6.24 -0.94 2.31
CA LEU A 7 7.58 -1.30 2.80
C LEU A 7 8.15 -0.19 3.67
N ASN A 8 8.85 -0.60 4.72
CA ASN A 8 9.74 0.27 5.48
C ASN A 8 11.08 0.35 4.76
N VAL A 9 11.61 1.56 4.57
CA VAL A 9 12.88 1.81 3.87
C VAL A 9 13.80 2.64 4.75
N GLY A 10 15.11 2.39 4.67
CA GLY A 10 16.09 3.14 5.46
C GLY A 10 16.38 4.53 4.89
N ASP A 11 16.26 4.67 3.57
CA ASP A 11 16.42 5.93 2.86
C ASP A 11 15.35 6.02 1.76
N LEU A 12 14.54 7.08 1.81
CA LEU A 12 13.42 7.25 0.88
C LEU A 12 13.88 7.58 -0.53
N ASP A 13 14.91 8.42 -0.66
CA ASP A 13 15.40 8.89 -1.96
C ASP A 13 16.10 7.74 -2.70
N GLU A 14 16.89 6.94 -1.98
CA GLU A 14 17.50 5.72 -2.52
C GLU A 14 16.43 4.71 -2.97
N ALA A 15 15.40 4.50 -2.14
CA ALA A 15 14.31 3.58 -2.47
C ALA A 15 13.50 4.05 -3.68
N ILE A 16 13.17 5.35 -3.76
CA ILE A 16 12.50 5.94 -4.93
C ILE A 16 13.35 5.69 -6.17
N ALA A 17 14.66 6.01 -6.13
CA ALA A 17 15.54 5.82 -7.26
C ALA A 17 15.62 4.35 -7.71
N PHE A 18 15.66 3.42 -6.77
CA PHE A 18 15.64 1.98 -7.05
C PHE A 18 14.34 1.54 -7.73
N TYR A 19 13.19 1.85 -7.13
CA TYR A 19 11.89 1.40 -7.64
C TYR A 19 11.48 2.10 -8.93
N SER A 20 11.86 3.37 -9.13
CA SER A 20 11.67 4.06 -10.41
C SER A 20 12.37 3.34 -11.56
N ARG A 21 13.58 2.82 -11.32
CA ARG A 21 14.33 2.03 -12.32
C ARG A 21 13.73 0.63 -12.50
N MET A 22 13.40 -0.04 -11.40
CA MET A 22 12.87 -1.40 -11.42
C MET A 22 11.55 -1.49 -12.19
N PHE A 23 10.65 -0.52 -12.00
CA PHE A 23 9.32 -0.50 -12.64
C PHE A 23 9.22 0.47 -13.82
N ALA A 24 10.34 1.10 -14.21
CA ALA A 24 10.39 2.10 -15.27
C ALA A 24 9.27 3.17 -15.16
N THR A 25 8.97 3.60 -13.93
CA THR A 25 7.82 4.46 -13.60
C THR A 25 8.18 5.34 -12.40
N GLU A 26 7.92 6.64 -12.48
CA GLU A 26 8.15 7.56 -11.36
C GLU A 26 7.05 7.45 -10.27
N PRO A 27 7.33 7.87 -9.02
CA PRO A 27 6.33 7.85 -7.96
C PRO A 27 5.13 8.74 -8.33
N ALA A 28 3.93 8.24 -8.07
CA ALA A 28 2.70 9.01 -8.24
C ALA A 28 2.54 10.10 -7.17
N LYS A 29 3.20 9.94 -6.02
CA LYS A 29 3.16 10.90 -4.90
C LYS A 29 4.41 10.79 -4.04
N VAL A 30 4.97 11.93 -3.66
CA VAL A 30 6.09 12.04 -2.71
C VAL A 30 5.74 13.06 -1.63
N ARG A 31 6.07 12.73 -0.38
CA ARG A 31 5.95 13.57 0.82
C ARG A 31 7.14 13.29 1.74
N PRO A 32 7.45 14.15 2.72
CA PRO A 32 8.46 13.82 3.73
C PRO A 32 8.16 12.46 4.38
N GLY A 33 9.13 11.54 4.32
CA GLY A 33 9.03 10.19 4.88
C GLY A 33 8.12 9.21 4.13
N TYR A 34 7.54 9.60 2.98
CA TYR A 34 6.55 8.80 2.26
C TYR A 34 6.63 8.94 0.74
N ALA A 35 6.53 7.82 0.02
CA ALA A 35 6.25 7.83 -1.41
C ALA A 35 5.29 6.70 -1.82
N ASN A 36 4.56 6.88 -2.92
CA ASN A 36 3.84 5.78 -3.53
C ASN A 36 3.97 5.76 -5.05
N PHE A 37 3.86 4.56 -5.60
CA PHE A 37 3.85 4.27 -7.04
C PHE A 37 2.52 3.60 -7.41
N ALA A 38 2.01 3.95 -8.59
CA ALA A 38 0.90 3.26 -9.21
C ALA A 38 1.41 2.53 -10.45
N ILE A 39 1.77 1.26 -10.29
CA ILE A 39 2.36 0.43 -11.34
C ILE A 39 1.22 -0.26 -12.10
N ALA A 40 1.21 -0.13 -13.42
CA ALA A 40 0.14 -0.66 -14.27
C ALA A 40 0.31 -2.15 -14.55
N ASP A 41 1.52 -2.60 -14.85
CA ASP A 41 1.84 -3.99 -15.17
C ASP A 41 3.20 -4.40 -14.54
N PRO A 42 3.21 -5.28 -13.53
CA PRO A 42 2.04 -5.88 -12.89
C PRO A 42 1.22 -4.85 -12.09
N PRO A 43 -0.12 -4.99 -11.97
CA PRO A 43 -0.94 -4.09 -11.16
C PRO A 43 -0.50 -4.09 -9.70
N LEU A 44 0.17 -3.01 -9.28
CA LEU A 44 0.73 -2.87 -7.93
C LEU A 44 0.61 -1.43 -7.42
N LYS A 45 0.15 -1.30 -6.18
CA LYS A 45 0.28 -0.09 -5.37
C LYS A 45 1.48 -0.28 -4.44
N LEU A 46 2.63 0.30 -4.79
CA LEU A 46 3.81 0.27 -3.93
C LEU A 46 3.80 1.51 -3.04
N VAL A 47 4.00 1.34 -1.73
CA VAL A 47 4.09 2.44 -0.76
C VAL A 47 5.39 2.29 0.03
N LEU A 48 6.12 3.38 0.20
CA LEU A 48 7.42 3.42 0.89
C LEU A 48 7.33 4.35 2.09
N PHE A 49 7.78 3.89 3.25
CA PHE A 49 7.82 4.64 4.50
C PHE A 49 9.26 4.70 5.04
N ALA A 50 9.80 5.90 5.23
CA ALA A 50 11.16 6.07 5.79
C ALA A 50 11.20 5.83 7.32
N ASP A 51 10.10 6.17 8.00
CA ASP A 51 10.03 6.19 9.47
C ASP A 51 9.07 5.12 10.04
N GLY A 52 8.74 4.10 9.24
CA GLY A 52 7.67 3.14 9.56
C GLY A 52 8.11 1.87 10.30
N GLY A 53 9.41 1.64 10.49
CA GLY A 53 9.96 0.44 11.14
C GLY A 53 11.32 0.03 10.58
N ASP A 54 11.71 -1.22 10.81
CA ASP A 54 13.01 -1.74 10.37
C ASP A 54 13.15 -1.69 8.83
N PRO A 55 14.22 -1.09 8.27
CA PRO A 55 14.44 -1.05 6.83
C PRO A 55 14.38 -2.44 6.17
N GLY A 56 13.63 -2.54 5.07
CA GLY A 56 13.44 -3.79 4.31
C GLY A 56 12.31 -4.69 4.84
N SER A 57 11.67 -4.32 5.96
CA SER A 57 10.49 -5.03 6.46
C SER A 57 9.21 -4.63 5.71
N ILE A 58 8.23 -5.54 5.72
CA ILE A 58 6.86 -5.23 5.29
C ILE A 58 6.22 -4.37 6.38
N ASN A 59 5.67 -3.22 5.99
CA ASN A 59 4.89 -2.36 6.88
C ASN A 59 3.46 -2.91 7.02
N HIS A 60 2.75 -3.05 5.89
CA HIS A 60 1.44 -3.71 5.81
C HIS A 60 1.12 -4.14 4.37
N LEU A 61 0.05 -4.91 4.23
CA LEU A 61 -0.52 -5.35 2.96
C LEU A 61 -1.93 -4.81 2.79
N GLY A 62 -2.37 -4.65 1.55
CA GLY A 62 -3.73 -4.23 1.24
C GLY A 62 -4.19 -4.70 -0.13
N VAL A 63 -5.47 -4.49 -0.40
CA VAL A 63 -6.08 -4.70 -1.70
C VAL A 63 -6.81 -3.42 -2.07
N GLU A 64 -6.29 -2.71 -3.07
CA GLU A 64 -6.90 -1.47 -3.57
C GLU A 64 -8.08 -1.85 -4.48
N THR A 65 -9.25 -1.31 -4.13
CA THR A 65 -10.52 -1.48 -4.84
C THR A 65 -10.89 -0.21 -5.61
N GLU A 66 -11.84 -0.33 -6.54
CA GLU A 66 -12.22 0.81 -7.40
C GLU A 66 -13.26 1.71 -6.73
N ALA A 67 -14.04 1.16 -5.80
CA ALA A 67 -15.09 1.87 -5.10
C ALA A 67 -15.20 1.44 -3.63
N GLY A 68 -15.60 2.38 -2.77
CA GLY A 68 -15.84 2.11 -1.35
C GLY A 68 -16.89 1.01 -1.10
N ALA A 69 -17.88 0.87 -1.99
CA ALA A 69 -18.87 -0.20 -1.91
C ALA A 69 -18.24 -1.61 -1.98
N GLU A 70 -17.12 -1.77 -2.70
CA GLU A 70 -16.39 -3.04 -2.77
C GLU A 70 -15.68 -3.35 -1.45
N VAL A 71 -15.21 -2.32 -0.72
CA VAL A 71 -14.62 -2.47 0.61
C VAL A 71 -15.67 -2.96 1.61
N VAL A 72 -16.85 -2.33 1.62
CA VAL A 72 -17.98 -2.74 2.48
C VAL A 72 -18.44 -4.17 2.14
N ALA A 73 -18.53 -4.52 0.86
CA ALA A 73 -18.85 -5.88 0.44
C ALA A 73 -17.79 -6.90 0.88
N ALA A 74 -16.50 -6.52 0.82
CA ALA A 74 -15.41 -7.36 1.28
C ALA A 74 -15.45 -7.57 2.80
N GLU A 75 -15.67 -6.52 3.58
CA GLU A 75 -15.85 -6.60 5.03
C GLU A 75 -16.99 -7.56 5.39
N ALA A 76 -18.20 -7.33 4.84
CA ALA A 76 -19.35 -8.18 5.11
C ALA A 76 -19.07 -9.67 4.82
N ARG A 77 -18.35 -9.95 3.73
CA ARG A 77 -17.93 -11.32 3.37
C ARG A 77 -16.92 -11.88 4.38
N LEU A 78 -15.93 -11.11 4.79
CA LEU A 78 -14.91 -11.54 5.77
C LEU A 78 -15.56 -11.83 7.13
N SER A 79 -16.38 -10.92 7.65
CA SER A 79 -17.06 -11.11 8.92
C SER A 79 -18.02 -12.32 8.88
N THR A 80 -18.77 -12.50 7.80
CA THR A 80 -19.66 -13.66 7.62
C THR A 80 -18.89 -14.98 7.52
N SER A 81 -17.64 -14.94 7.05
CA SER A 81 -16.75 -16.11 7.02
C SER A 81 -16.09 -16.43 8.37
N GLY A 82 -16.38 -15.65 9.42
CA GLY A 82 -15.85 -15.84 10.77
C GLY A 82 -14.48 -15.20 11.00
N LEU A 83 -14.02 -14.32 10.11
CA LEU A 83 -12.81 -13.53 10.31
C LEU A 83 -13.13 -12.27 11.13
N GLU A 84 -12.30 -11.98 12.13
CA GLU A 84 -12.39 -10.73 12.87
C GLU A 84 -11.87 -9.56 12.00
N THR A 85 -12.65 -8.49 11.96
CA THR A 85 -12.34 -7.26 11.21
C THR A 85 -12.39 -6.08 12.16
N THR A 86 -11.51 -5.09 11.96
CA THR A 86 -11.49 -3.86 12.77
C THR A 86 -12.58 -2.86 12.39
N GLY A 87 -13.39 -3.14 11.37
CA GLY A 87 -14.38 -2.21 10.84
C GLY A 87 -13.85 -1.39 9.67
N VAL A 88 -14.70 -1.03 8.71
CA VAL A 88 -14.36 -0.06 7.64
C VAL A 88 -14.26 1.38 8.17
N ASP A 89 -15.00 1.71 9.24
CA ASP A 89 -15.00 3.07 9.82
C ASP A 89 -13.72 3.41 10.60
N ASP A 90 -12.99 2.42 11.10
CA ASP A 90 -11.76 2.60 11.88
C ASP A 90 -10.48 2.59 11.01
N THR A 91 -10.63 2.57 9.67
CA THR A 91 -9.48 2.55 8.77
C THR A 91 -8.89 3.95 8.57
N LEU A 92 -7.77 4.23 9.22
CA LEU A 92 -6.83 5.27 8.82
C LEU A 92 -6.19 4.86 7.49
N CYS A 93 -6.84 5.18 6.38
CA CYS A 93 -6.21 5.13 5.06
C CYS A 93 -5.13 6.22 4.99
N CYS A 94 -3.88 5.85 5.31
CA CYS A 94 -2.69 6.68 5.21
C CYS A 94 -2.22 6.87 3.75
#